data_AF-A0A2I0R2C1-F1
#
_entry.id   AF-A0A2I0R2C1-F1
#
_cell.length_a   1.000
_cell.length_b   1.000
_cell.length_c   1.000
_cell.angle_alpha   90.00
_cell.angle_beta   90.00
_cell.angle_gamma   90.00
#
_symmetry.space_group_name_H-M   'P 1'
#
loop_
_entity.id
_entity.type
_entity.pdbx_description
1 polymer ?
#
loop_
_entity_poly.entity_id
_entity_poly.type
_entity_poly.pdbx_seq_one_letter_code
_entity_poly.pdbx_strand_id
1 'polypeptide(L)'
;MDINQQINEVLESFPHLNWDKDNLEFTGELSIAPDDSYDIQIVIGRFPIRFPLVYEVGERIPLKIDRHIYPSTGNCCLTTAAKECILLKTKIKTLHDFISLIVVPYFQNNSFYELNKKYKEGEYSHGAPGVIEGYRDILSIEKMSLIPAILKVRVSGGLLNNRNECYCGSGFTLKTCKNGLHKRSYKEFKRLDIALLKHDLYKIINPFIREIGLRQLLKERSKWNITSQKIVM
;
A
#
# COMPACT_ATOMS: atom_id res chain seq x y z
N MET A 1 21.80 14.27 -0.90
CA MET A 1 22.86 13.27 -1.08
C MET A 1 22.93 12.96 -2.56
N ASP A 2 24.13 13.00 -3.13
CA ASP A 2 24.33 12.72 -4.55
C ASP A 2 23.87 11.29 -4.89
N ILE A 3 23.29 11.08 -6.07
CA ILE A 3 22.75 9.76 -6.45
C ILE A 3 23.88 8.72 -6.58
N ASN A 4 25.06 9.11 -7.08
CA ASN A 4 26.19 8.18 -7.20
C ASN A 4 26.72 7.77 -5.83
N GLN A 5 26.69 8.70 -4.85
CA GLN A 5 27.03 8.37 -3.47
C GLN A 5 26.08 7.30 -2.90
N GLN A 6 24.77 7.42 -3.16
CA GLN A 6 23.81 6.40 -2.71
C GLN A 6 24.02 5.06 -3.41
N ILE A 7 24.38 5.08 -4.70
CA ILE A 7 24.68 3.85 -5.45
C ILE A 7 25.89 3.14 -4.85
N ASN A 8 26.98 3.87 -4.58
CA ASN A 8 28.16 3.29 -3.96
C ASN A 8 27.87 2.72 -2.56
N GLU A 9 27.10 3.45 -1.74
CA GLU A 9 26.67 2.97 -0.41
C GLU A 9 25.89 1.64 -0.50
N VAL A 10 25.02 1.50 -1.51
CA VAL A 10 24.31 0.25 -1.78
C VAL A 10 25.29 -0.86 -2.16
N LEU A 11 26.21 -0.62 -3.09
CA LEU A 11 27.17 -1.64 -3.54
C LEU A 11 28.15 -2.07 -2.44
N GLU A 12 28.52 -1.16 -1.54
CA GLU A 12 29.34 -1.47 -0.36
C GLU A 12 28.59 -2.34 0.65
N SER A 13 27.29 -2.10 0.84
CA SER A 13 26.46 -2.81 1.82
C SER A 13 25.89 -4.13 1.28
N PHE A 14 25.72 -4.23 -0.03
CA PHE A 14 25.12 -5.36 -0.74
C PHE A 14 26.05 -5.77 -1.91
N PRO A 15 27.19 -6.42 -1.61
CA PRO A 15 28.29 -6.60 -2.57
C PRO A 15 27.99 -7.54 -3.75
N HIS A 16 26.89 -8.27 -3.70
CA HIS A 16 26.44 -9.15 -4.78
C HIS A 16 25.43 -8.49 -5.73
N LEU A 17 25.06 -7.23 -5.45
CA LEU A 17 24.34 -6.39 -6.39
C LEU A 17 25.32 -5.67 -7.33
N ASN A 18 24.89 -5.49 -8.56
CA ASN A 18 25.60 -4.76 -9.61
C ASN A 18 24.76 -3.57 -10.03
N TRP A 19 25.41 -2.47 -10.39
CA TRP A 19 24.74 -1.29 -10.91
C TRP A 19 24.80 -1.26 -12.44
N ASP A 20 23.63 -1.25 -13.08
CA ASP A 20 23.47 -0.97 -14.50
C ASP A 20 23.08 0.51 -14.68
N LYS A 21 24.05 1.29 -15.15
CA LYS A 21 23.90 2.73 -15.39
C LYS A 21 22.97 3.04 -16.58
N ASP A 22 22.87 2.16 -17.55
CA ASP A 22 22.15 2.41 -18.80
C ASP A 22 20.65 2.23 -18.56
N ASN A 23 20.29 1.24 -17.72
CA ASN A 23 18.92 0.96 -17.32
C ASN A 23 18.50 1.60 -15.99
N LEU A 24 19.44 2.20 -15.26
CA LEU A 24 19.24 2.80 -13.93
C LEU A 24 18.66 1.79 -12.92
N GLU A 25 19.33 0.64 -12.81
CA GLU A 25 18.87 -0.46 -11.97
C GLU A 25 20.01 -1.18 -11.24
N PHE A 26 19.64 -1.82 -10.13
CA PHE A 26 20.48 -2.84 -9.51
C PHE A 26 20.02 -4.23 -9.92
N THR A 27 20.96 -5.11 -10.20
CA THR A 27 20.70 -6.53 -10.49
C THR A 27 21.67 -7.42 -9.74
N GLY A 28 21.22 -8.62 -9.36
CA GLY A 28 22.07 -9.63 -8.75
C GLY A 28 21.44 -10.25 -7.51
N GLU A 29 22.27 -10.90 -6.73
CA GLU A 29 21.84 -11.63 -5.55
C GLU A 29 21.74 -10.68 -4.35
N LEU A 30 20.61 -10.71 -3.65
CA LEU A 30 20.40 -10.05 -2.37
C LEU A 30 20.39 -11.09 -1.25
N SER A 31 21.46 -11.14 -0.45
CA SER A 31 21.49 -11.92 0.78
C SER A 31 20.57 -11.29 1.84
N ILE A 32 19.64 -12.07 2.37
CA ILE A 32 18.66 -11.63 3.39
C ILE A 32 18.88 -12.29 4.75
N ALA A 33 19.65 -13.37 4.78
CA ALA A 33 20.18 -14.07 5.95
C ALA A 33 21.49 -14.80 5.54
N PRO A 34 22.29 -15.35 6.49
CA PRO A 34 23.57 -15.98 6.16
C PRO A 34 23.54 -17.04 5.05
N ASP A 35 22.45 -17.81 4.97
CA ASP A 35 22.28 -18.91 4.01
C ASP A 35 20.99 -18.74 3.17
N ASP A 36 20.49 -17.50 3.04
CA ASP A 36 19.24 -17.23 2.33
C ASP A 36 19.34 -15.97 1.47
N SER A 37 19.03 -16.10 0.19
CA SER A 37 19.15 -15.03 -0.79
C SER A 37 18.08 -15.10 -1.88
N TYR A 38 17.93 -13.99 -2.61
CA TYR A 38 17.05 -13.88 -3.77
C TYR A 38 17.80 -13.21 -4.92
N ASP A 39 17.58 -13.70 -6.14
CA ASP A 39 17.96 -12.98 -7.35
C ASP A 39 16.93 -11.88 -7.62
N ILE A 40 17.39 -10.64 -7.67
CA ILE A 40 16.51 -9.48 -7.76
C ILE A 40 16.94 -8.48 -8.83
N GLN A 41 15.97 -7.70 -9.27
CA GLN A 41 16.16 -6.49 -10.07
C GLN A 41 15.46 -5.33 -9.36
N ILE A 42 16.14 -4.20 -9.23
CA ILE A 42 15.62 -2.97 -8.61
C ILE A 42 15.76 -1.81 -9.59
N VAL A 43 14.64 -1.39 -10.18
CA VAL A 43 14.59 -0.24 -11.11
C VAL A 43 14.30 1.03 -10.33
N ILE A 44 15.24 2.00 -10.33
CA ILE A 44 15.18 3.21 -9.48
C ILE A 44 13.96 4.07 -9.77
N GLY A 45 13.60 4.21 -11.05
CA GLY A 45 12.43 4.97 -11.49
C GLY A 45 12.39 6.40 -10.93
N ARG A 46 11.37 6.69 -10.11
CA ARG A 46 11.08 8.06 -9.61
C ARG A 46 11.45 8.26 -8.14
N PHE A 47 12.41 7.51 -7.60
CA PHE A 47 12.88 7.73 -6.23
C PHE A 47 13.43 9.18 -6.05
N PRO A 48 13.15 9.88 -4.92
CA PRO A 48 12.40 9.47 -3.73
C PRO A 48 10.91 9.85 -3.75
N ILE A 49 10.30 10.08 -4.92
CA ILE A 49 8.86 10.38 -5.04
C ILE A 49 8.03 9.10 -4.90
N ARG A 50 8.55 7.99 -5.43
CA ARG A 50 8.01 6.62 -5.29
C ARG A 50 9.14 5.67 -4.94
N PHE A 51 8.80 4.53 -4.35
CA PHE A 51 9.76 3.44 -4.22
C PHE A 51 10.24 2.97 -5.60
N PRO A 52 11.52 2.56 -5.70
CA PRO A 52 11.99 1.76 -6.82
C PRO A 52 11.09 0.53 -7.03
N LEU A 53 10.96 0.10 -8.28
CA LEU A 53 10.28 -1.15 -8.60
C LEU A 53 11.24 -2.31 -8.33
N VAL A 54 10.76 -3.31 -7.61
CA VAL A 54 11.54 -4.49 -7.26
C VAL A 54 10.92 -5.70 -7.92
N TYR A 55 11.75 -6.55 -8.48
CA TYR A 55 11.38 -7.81 -9.12
C TYR A 55 12.17 -8.92 -8.47
N GLU A 56 11.52 -10.06 -8.24
CA GLU A 56 12.18 -11.32 -7.94
C GLU A 56 12.33 -12.06 -9.26
N VAL A 57 13.56 -12.32 -9.67
CA VAL A 57 13.88 -12.84 -11.01
C VAL A 57 14.43 -14.27 -10.98
N GLY A 58 14.60 -14.86 -9.79
CA GLY A 58 15.00 -16.25 -9.58
C GLY A 58 13.83 -17.25 -9.53
N GLU A 59 12.59 -16.78 -9.75
CA GLU A 59 11.35 -17.58 -9.76
C GLU A 59 11.04 -18.30 -8.45
N ARG A 60 11.68 -17.91 -7.34
CA ARG A 60 11.45 -18.48 -6.02
C ARG A 60 10.07 -18.12 -5.47
N ILE A 61 9.60 -16.91 -5.74
CA ILE A 61 8.26 -16.46 -5.35
C ILE A 61 7.30 -16.64 -6.52
N PRO A 62 6.20 -17.40 -6.38
CA PRO A 62 5.24 -17.55 -7.45
C PRO A 62 4.64 -16.21 -7.89
N LEU A 63 4.48 -16.02 -9.20
CA LEU A 63 3.85 -14.86 -9.82
C LEU A 63 2.33 -14.81 -9.52
N LYS A 64 1.96 -14.47 -8.29
CA LYS A 64 0.57 -14.37 -7.83
C LYS A 64 0.38 -13.24 -6.83
N ILE A 65 -0.80 -12.64 -6.86
CA ILE A 65 -1.12 -11.49 -6.01
C ILE A 65 -1.09 -11.84 -4.52
N ASP A 66 -1.50 -13.04 -4.15
CA ASP A 66 -1.44 -13.60 -2.78
C ASP A 66 -0.01 -13.85 -2.29
N ARG A 67 1.00 -13.74 -3.17
CA ARG A 67 2.43 -13.74 -2.80
C ARG A 67 3.04 -12.36 -2.92
N HIS A 68 2.18 -11.35 -2.98
CA HIS A 68 2.57 -9.97 -3.17
C HIS A 68 3.39 -9.73 -4.44
N ILE A 69 3.11 -10.48 -5.51
CA ILE A 69 3.64 -10.15 -6.84
C ILE A 69 2.48 -9.76 -7.75
N TYR A 70 2.58 -8.61 -8.41
CA TYR A 70 1.57 -8.17 -9.36
C TYR A 70 1.65 -9.00 -10.65
N PRO A 71 0.67 -9.86 -10.97
CA PRO A 71 0.80 -10.77 -12.12
C PRO A 71 0.87 -10.04 -13.48
N SER A 72 0.31 -8.83 -13.56
CA SER A 72 0.30 -8.02 -14.78
C SER A 72 1.66 -7.38 -15.10
N THR A 73 2.51 -7.20 -14.10
CA THR A 73 3.75 -6.41 -14.24
C THR A 73 4.98 -7.12 -13.70
N GLY A 74 4.84 -8.18 -12.90
CA GLY A 74 5.93 -8.95 -12.30
C GLY A 74 6.58 -8.32 -11.08
N ASN A 75 6.34 -7.03 -10.79
CA ASN A 75 6.99 -6.37 -9.67
C ASN A 75 6.32 -6.72 -8.31
N CYS A 76 7.12 -6.64 -7.26
CA CYS A 76 6.72 -6.85 -5.87
C CYS A 76 5.76 -5.75 -5.37
N CYS A 77 4.76 -6.17 -4.62
CA CYS A 77 3.82 -5.34 -3.88
C CYS A 77 4.33 -5.12 -2.45
N LEU A 78 5.27 -4.18 -2.30
CA LEU A 78 5.98 -3.95 -1.03
C LEU A 78 5.09 -3.38 0.09
N THR A 79 4.16 -2.46 -0.25
CA THR A 79 3.25 -1.83 0.71
C THR A 79 2.11 -1.09 0.00
N THR A 80 1.20 -0.48 0.78
CA THR A 80 0.15 0.39 0.21
C THR A 80 0.72 1.76 -0.16
N ALA A 81 0.16 2.41 -1.20
CA ALA A 81 0.62 3.71 -1.66
C ALA A 81 0.63 4.79 -0.56
N ALA A 82 -0.33 4.75 0.37
CA ALA A 82 -0.36 5.66 1.52
C ALA A 82 0.80 5.43 2.49
N LYS A 83 1.12 4.17 2.80
CA LYS A 83 2.26 3.85 3.67
C LYS A 83 3.58 4.16 3.00
N GLU A 84 3.73 3.86 1.71
CA GLU A 84 4.89 4.26 0.90
C GLU A 84 5.15 5.77 1.00
N CYS A 85 4.11 6.59 0.80
CA CYS A 85 4.21 8.05 0.88
C CYS A 85 4.70 8.52 2.26
N ILE A 86 4.17 7.95 3.34
CA ILE A 86 4.62 8.29 4.70
C ILE A 86 6.06 7.84 4.93
N LEU A 87 6.42 6.63 4.51
CA LEU A 87 7.76 6.08 4.65
C LEU A 87 8.80 6.95 3.95
N LEU A 88 8.57 7.34 2.69
CA LEU A 88 9.45 8.26 1.95
C LEU A 88 9.57 9.64 2.64
N LYS A 89 8.45 10.17 3.16
CA LYS A 89 8.44 11.46 3.87
C LYS A 89 9.09 11.39 5.26
N THR A 90 9.28 10.21 5.86
CA THR A 90 9.72 10.09 7.26
C THR A 90 10.97 9.25 7.48
N LYS A 91 11.02 8.02 6.96
CA LYS A 91 12.03 7.01 7.31
C LYS A 91 13.00 6.71 6.17
N ILE A 92 12.49 6.59 4.95
CA ILE A 92 13.28 6.14 3.80
C ILE A 92 13.86 7.36 3.10
N LYS A 93 15.14 7.63 3.33
CA LYS A 93 15.85 8.81 2.82
C LYS A 93 16.88 8.48 1.76
N THR A 94 17.38 7.25 1.76
CA THR A 94 18.40 6.78 0.82
C THR A 94 17.96 5.48 0.14
N LEU A 95 18.65 5.11 -0.95
CA LEU A 95 18.49 3.80 -1.57
C LEU A 95 18.89 2.67 -0.62
N HIS A 96 19.94 2.89 0.20
CA HIS A 96 20.30 1.97 1.27
C HIS A 96 19.15 1.78 2.27
N ASP A 97 18.49 2.84 2.74
CA ASP A 97 17.31 2.72 3.61
C ASP A 97 16.20 1.92 2.94
N PHE A 98 15.96 2.16 1.66
CA PHE A 98 14.93 1.44 0.91
C PHE A 98 15.24 -0.06 0.88
N ILE A 99 16.46 -0.45 0.52
CA ILE A 99 16.83 -1.87 0.44
C ILE A 99 16.80 -2.50 1.83
N SER A 100 17.48 -1.90 2.80
CA SER A 100 17.63 -2.46 4.16
C SER A 100 16.33 -2.49 4.97
N LEU A 101 15.47 -1.48 4.86
CA LEU A 101 14.26 -1.35 5.69
C LEU A 101 12.98 -1.81 4.99
N ILE A 102 12.99 -1.96 3.66
CA ILE A 102 11.81 -2.37 2.88
C ILE A 102 12.06 -3.68 2.14
N VAL A 103 13.10 -3.73 1.30
CA VAL A 103 13.32 -4.86 0.38
C VAL A 103 13.77 -6.12 1.14
N VAL A 104 14.77 -6.00 2.01
CA VAL A 104 15.26 -7.13 2.82
C VAL A 104 14.13 -7.70 3.71
N PRO A 105 13.38 -6.89 4.51
CA PRO A 105 12.26 -7.42 5.28
C PRO A 105 11.16 -8.06 4.44
N TYR A 106 10.89 -7.54 3.24
CA TYR A 106 9.91 -8.12 2.32
C TYR A 106 10.31 -9.55 1.91
N PHE A 107 11.57 -9.75 1.53
CA PHE A 107 12.07 -11.07 1.14
C PHE A 107 12.21 -12.02 2.34
N GLN A 108 12.65 -11.53 3.51
CA GLN A 108 12.65 -12.32 4.74
C GLN A 108 11.25 -12.85 5.09
N ASN A 109 10.22 -12.02 4.89
CA ASN A 109 8.83 -12.43 5.13
C ASN A 109 8.36 -13.47 4.10
N ASN A 110 8.85 -13.41 2.86
CA ASN A 110 8.59 -14.45 1.85
C ASN A 110 9.29 -15.77 2.17
N SER A 111 10.55 -15.75 2.64
CA SER A 111 11.23 -16.97 3.13
C SER A 111 10.49 -17.58 4.33
N PHE A 112 10.01 -16.73 5.25
CA PHE A 112 9.17 -17.20 6.36
C PHE A 112 7.89 -17.87 5.84
N TYR A 113 7.23 -17.29 4.83
CA TYR A 113 6.04 -17.87 4.21
C TYR A 113 6.31 -19.24 3.59
N GLU A 114 7.47 -19.45 2.96
CA GLU A 114 7.80 -20.75 2.35
C GLU A 114 7.75 -21.89 3.36
N LEU A 115 8.24 -21.64 4.58
CA LEU A 115 8.26 -22.60 5.67
C LEU A 115 6.92 -22.72 6.40
N ASN A 116 6.21 -21.61 6.58
CA ASN A 116 5.05 -21.54 7.49
C ASN A 116 3.69 -21.46 6.78
N LYS A 117 3.69 -21.21 5.47
CA LYS A 117 2.51 -20.94 4.63
C LYS A 117 1.63 -19.80 5.15
N LYS A 118 2.23 -18.88 5.92
CA LYS A 118 1.66 -17.63 6.42
C LYS A 118 2.78 -16.61 6.61
N TYR A 119 2.46 -15.32 6.46
CA TYR A 119 3.40 -14.24 6.74
C TYR A 119 3.55 -14.00 8.25
N LYS A 120 4.76 -13.62 8.69
CA LYS A 120 5.11 -13.49 10.10
C LYS A 120 4.37 -12.34 10.78
N GLU A 121 4.36 -11.18 10.13
CA GLU A 121 3.76 -9.94 10.62
C GLU A 121 2.31 -9.74 10.12
N GLY A 122 1.69 -10.81 9.60
CA GLY A 122 0.46 -10.72 8.83
C GLY A 122 0.66 -10.10 7.44
N GLU A 123 -0.43 -9.86 6.74
CA GLU A 123 -0.44 -9.23 5.41
C GLU A 123 -1.65 -8.31 5.27
N TYR A 124 -1.58 -7.39 4.31
CA TYR A 124 -2.77 -6.66 3.90
C TYR A 124 -3.54 -7.43 2.85
N SER A 125 -4.85 -7.41 3.00
CA SER A 125 -5.81 -7.84 1.99
C SER A 125 -5.55 -7.13 0.65
N HIS A 126 -5.99 -7.72 -0.45
CA HIS A 126 -5.83 -7.10 -1.77
C HIS A 126 -6.91 -6.05 -2.07
N GLY A 127 -6.57 -5.09 -2.94
CA GLY A 127 -7.52 -4.10 -3.42
C GLY A 127 -8.00 -3.11 -2.35
N ALA A 128 -9.28 -2.75 -2.37
CA ALA A 128 -9.86 -1.75 -1.46
C ALA A 128 -9.73 -2.13 0.03
N PRO A 129 -9.96 -3.39 0.46
CA PRO A 129 -9.70 -3.81 1.84
C PRO A 129 -8.28 -3.48 2.33
N GLY A 130 -7.24 -3.78 1.55
CA GLY A 130 -5.85 -3.47 1.91
C GLY A 130 -5.56 -1.98 2.04
N VAL A 131 -6.19 -1.16 1.19
CA VAL A 131 -6.11 0.30 1.31
C VAL A 131 -6.70 0.75 2.64
N ILE A 132 -7.86 0.22 3.03
CA ILE A 132 -8.51 0.53 4.32
C ILE A 132 -7.63 0.07 5.49
N GLU A 133 -7.04 -1.12 5.44
CA GLU A 133 -6.08 -1.62 6.45
C GLU A 133 -4.85 -0.70 6.57
N GLY A 134 -4.30 -0.23 5.43
CA GLY A 134 -3.20 0.73 5.45
C GLY A 134 -3.56 2.03 6.17
N TYR A 135 -4.74 2.59 5.90
CA TYR A 135 -5.21 3.79 6.61
C TYR A 135 -5.55 3.53 8.07
N ARG A 136 -6.03 2.33 8.41
CA ARG A 136 -6.29 1.91 9.79
C ARG A 136 -5.03 2.04 10.63
N ASP A 137 -3.91 1.55 10.11
CA ASP A 137 -2.62 1.58 10.80
C ASP A 137 -2.07 3.01 10.88
N ILE A 138 -2.15 3.78 9.78
CA ILE A 138 -1.71 5.19 9.73
C ILE A 138 -2.47 6.06 10.72
N LEU A 139 -3.79 5.86 10.84
CA LEU A 139 -4.66 6.64 11.73
C LEU A 139 -4.73 6.05 13.15
N SER A 140 -4.23 4.83 13.33
CA SER A 140 -4.21 4.06 14.58
C SER A 140 -5.60 3.89 15.20
N ILE A 141 -6.60 3.55 14.37
CA ILE A 141 -7.99 3.33 14.82
C ILE A 141 -8.43 1.90 14.57
N GLU A 142 -9.35 1.39 15.39
CA GLU A 142 -9.88 0.04 15.20
C GLU A 142 -11.06 0.02 14.22
N LYS A 143 -11.90 1.06 14.24
CA LYS A 143 -13.14 1.12 13.45
C LYS A 143 -12.88 1.52 12.00
N MET A 144 -12.61 0.53 11.15
CA MET A 144 -12.32 0.69 9.73
C MET A 144 -13.43 1.38 8.93
N SER A 145 -14.68 1.26 9.37
CA SER A 145 -15.84 1.90 8.73
C SER A 145 -15.78 3.43 8.75
N LEU A 146 -14.94 4.04 9.60
CA LEU A 146 -14.76 5.49 9.67
C LEU A 146 -13.80 6.03 8.60
N ILE A 147 -12.95 5.18 8.03
CA ILE A 147 -11.86 5.59 7.12
C ILE A 147 -12.37 6.37 5.91
N PRO A 148 -13.42 5.93 5.18
CA PRO A 148 -13.93 6.70 4.03
C PRO A 148 -14.38 8.11 4.40
N ALA A 149 -15.01 8.28 5.57
CA ALA A 149 -15.45 9.58 6.05
C ALA A 149 -14.26 10.49 6.39
N ILE A 150 -13.22 9.95 7.04
CA ILE A 150 -12.00 10.67 7.37
C ILE A 150 -11.28 11.15 6.11
N LEU A 151 -11.15 10.27 5.11
CA LEU A 151 -10.58 10.61 3.81
C LEU A 151 -11.40 11.72 3.12
N LYS A 152 -12.72 11.58 3.09
CA LYS A 152 -13.63 12.57 2.47
C LYS A 152 -13.48 13.95 3.10
N VAL A 153 -13.44 14.04 4.43
CA VAL A 153 -13.21 15.31 5.15
C VAL A 153 -11.90 15.94 4.71
N ARG A 154 -10.81 15.16 4.69
CA ARG A 154 -9.48 15.67 4.34
C ARG A 154 -9.39 16.11 2.88
N VAL A 155 -9.96 15.34 1.95
CA VAL A 155 -10.05 15.65 0.51
C VAL A 155 -10.82 16.95 0.26
N SER A 156 -11.84 17.22 1.09
CA SER A 156 -12.66 18.44 1.01
C SER A 156 -11.98 19.66 1.67
N GLY A 157 -10.71 19.56 2.07
CA GLY A 157 -9.98 20.63 2.74
C GLY A 157 -10.19 20.70 4.26
N GLY A 158 -11.00 19.80 4.83
CA GLY A 158 -11.24 19.74 6.27
C GLY A 158 -9.98 19.33 7.04
N LEU A 159 -9.72 20.05 8.15
CA LEU A 159 -8.61 19.79 9.06
C LEU A 159 -9.11 19.75 10.49
N LEU A 160 -8.70 18.71 11.22
CA LEU A 160 -8.98 18.59 12.65
C LEU A 160 -7.89 19.29 13.47
N ASN A 161 -8.32 20.09 14.43
CA ASN A 161 -7.49 20.72 15.44
C ASN A 161 -7.64 19.99 16.80
N ASN A 162 -6.84 20.39 17.78
CA ASN A 162 -6.76 19.76 19.10
C ASN A 162 -8.09 19.70 19.87
N ARG A 163 -9.01 20.64 19.62
CA ARG A 163 -10.30 20.79 20.31
C ARG A 163 -11.43 20.05 19.61
N ASN A 164 -11.27 19.71 18.32
CA ASN A 164 -12.27 18.93 17.61
C ASN A 164 -12.39 17.52 18.23
N GLU A 165 -13.58 16.93 18.11
CA GLU A 165 -13.79 15.53 18.43
C GLU A 165 -12.84 14.64 17.61
N CYS A 166 -12.33 13.59 18.24
CA CYS A 166 -11.41 12.68 17.62
C CYS A 166 -12.11 11.85 16.53
N TYR A 167 -11.45 11.73 15.39
CA TYR A 167 -11.92 10.99 14.21
C TYR A 167 -12.16 9.48 14.45
N CYS A 168 -11.76 8.96 15.61
CA CYS A 168 -12.04 7.58 16.00
C CYS A 168 -13.47 7.38 16.53
N GLY A 169 -14.25 8.46 16.72
CA GLY A 169 -15.63 8.41 17.21
C GLY A 169 -15.76 8.10 18.70
N SER A 170 -14.76 8.47 19.50
CA SER A 170 -14.74 8.19 20.95
C SER A 170 -15.40 9.28 21.82
N GLY A 171 -15.84 10.40 21.23
CA GLY A 171 -16.30 11.57 21.98
C GLY A 171 -15.20 12.41 22.63
N PHE A 172 -13.98 11.89 22.78
CA PHE A 172 -12.84 12.66 23.29
C PHE A 172 -12.30 13.65 22.24
N THR A 173 -11.68 14.74 22.70
CA THR A 173 -10.95 15.65 21.81
C THR A 173 -9.75 14.97 21.16
N LEU A 174 -9.34 15.41 19.97
CA LEU A 174 -8.15 14.90 19.28
C LEU A 174 -6.89 14.98 20.16
N LYS A 175 -6.78 16.02 21.00
CA LYS A 175 -5.64 16.19 21.92
C LYS A 175 -5.56 15.10 22.98
N THR A 176 -6.69 14.75 23.60
CA THR A 176 -6.74 13.87 24.78
C THR A 176 -6.98 12.40 24.42
N CYS A 177 -7.54 12.13 23.24
CA CYS A 177 -7.87 10.76 22.83
C CYS A 177 -6.63 9.85 22.80
N LYS A 178 -6.73 8.69 23.45
CA LYS A 178 -5.68 7.66 23.55
C LYS A 178 -4.31 8.28 23.91
N ASN A 179 -4.27 9.16 24.91
CA ASN A 179 -3.04 9.84 25.37
C ASN A 179 -2.27 10.54 24.23
N GLY A 180 -3.02 11.18 23.32
CA GLY A 180 -2.49 11.91 22.18
C GLY A 180 -1.97 11.04 21.04
N LEU A 181 -2.17 9.72 21.06
CA LEU A 181 -1.81 8.82 19.96
C LEU A 181 -2.46 9.28 18.66
N HIS A 182 -3.79 9.44 18.65
CA HIS A 182 -4.51 9.85 17.45
C HIS A 182 -4.09 11.22 16.91
N LYS A 183 -3.66 12.15 17.79
CA LYS A 183 -3.07 13.42 17.34
C LYS A 183 -1.77 13.19 16.56
N ARG A 184 -0.89 12.30 17.06
CA ARG A 184 0.38 11.96 16.39
C ARG A 184 0.11 11.24 15.06
N SER A 185 -0.76 10.24 15.07
CA SER A 185 -1.18 9.50 13.87
C SER A 185 -1.81 10.43 12.81
N TYR A 186 -2.66 11.37 13.23
CA TYR A 186 -3.22 12.38 12.31
C TYR A 186 -2.16 13.32 11.73
N LYS A 187 -1.08 13.62 12.46
CA LYS A 187 0.06 14.38 11.91
C LYS A 187 0.75 13.61 10.79
N GLU A 188 0.91 12.30 10.91
CA GLU A 188 1.41 11.42 9.83
C GLU A 188 0.45 11.39 8.64
N PHE A 189 -0.83 11.13 8.89
CA PHE A 189 -1.88 11.16 7.87
C PHE A 189 -1.92 12.47 7.06
N LYS A 190 -1.72 13.62 7.71
CA LYS A 190 -1.70 14.93 7.05
C LYS A 190 -0.57 15.11 6.04
N ARG A 191 0.49 14.29 6.09
CA ARG A 191 1.60 14.32 5.11
C ARG A 191 1.18 13.76 3.76
N LEU A 192 0.06 13.03 3.67
CA LEU A 192 -0.40 12.43 2.43
C LEU A 192 -0.92 13.49 1.46
N ASP A 193 -0.61 13.29 0.18
CA ASP A 193 -1.00 14.21 -0.88
C ASP A 193 -2.49 14.06 -1.21
N ILE A 194 -3.19 15.18 -1.43
CA ILE A 194 -4.64 15.18 -1.69
C ILE A 194 -5.00 14.33 -2.92
N ALA A 195 -4.16 14.33 -3.96
CA ALA A 195 -4.39 13.51 -5.15
C ALA A 195 -4.42 12.00 -4.82
N LEU A 196 -3.50 11.54 -3.96
CA LEU A 196 -3.48 10.16 -3.48
C LEU A 196 -4.73 9.84 -2.67
N LEU A 197 -5.10 10.71 -1.72
CA LEU A 197 -6.31 10.52 -0.91
C LEU A 197 -7.58 10.45 -1.78
N LYS A 198 -7.68 11.28 -2.82
CA LYS A 198 -8.80 11.26 -3.78
C LYS A 198 -8.87 9.93 -4.53
N HIS A 199 -7.74 9.48 -5.04
CA HIS A 199 -7.63 8.21 -5.76
C HIS A 199 -7.99 7.01 -4.86
N ASP A 200 -7.46 6.97 -3.64
CA ASP A 200 -7.74 5.88 -2.71
C ASP A 200 -9.19 5.90 -2.22
N LEU A 201 -9.76 7.09 -1.98
CA LEU A 201 -11.18 7.23 -1.66
C LEU A 201 -12.07 6.72 -2.79
N TYR A 202 -11.72 7.02 -4.05
CA TYR A 202 -12.42 6.48 -5.21
C TYR A 202 -12.33 4.96 -5.26
N LYS A 203 -11.14 4.37 -5.06
CA LYS A 203 -10.97 2.91 -5.00
C LYS A 203 -11.84 2.25 -3.92
N ILE A 204 -11.98 2.90 -2.77
CA ILE A 204 -12.79 2.40 -1.67
C ILE A 204 -14.29 2.49 -1.99
N ILE A 205 -14.76 3.59 -2.58
CA ILE A 205 -16.20 3.85 -2.76
C ILE A 205 -16.75 3.25 -4.07
N ASN A 206 -15.96 3.22 -5.15
CA ASN A 206 -16.41 2.80 -6.47
C ASN A 206 -17.04 1.40 -6.53
N PRO A 207 -16.52 0.36 -5.83
CA PRO A 207 -17.18 -0.94 -5.77
C PRO A 207 -18.63 -0.85 -5.27
N PHE A 208 -18.89 -0.04 -4.25
CA PHE A 208 -20.23 0.16 -3.69
C PHE A 208 -21.17 0.91 -4.64
N ILE A 209 -20.68 1.95 -5.33
CA ILE A 209 -21.48 2.69 -6.32
C ILE A 209 -21.91 1.75 -7.44
N ARG A 210 -20.99 0.93 -7.96
CA ARG A 210 -21.29 -0.05 -9.02
C ARG A 210 -22.31 -1.07 -8.56
N GLU A 211 -22.18 -1.57 -7.33
CA GLU A 211 -23.13 -2.53 -6.77
C GLU A 211 -24.53 -1.94 -6.61
N ILE A 212 -24.64 -0.70 -6.10
CA ILE A 212 -25.93 0.00 -5.97
C ILE A 212 -26.55 0.22 -7.35
N GLY A 213 -25.76 0.70 -8.32
CA GLY A 213 -26.22 0.88 -9.71
C GLY A 213 -26.69 -0.42 -10.34
N LEU A 214 -25.95 -1.52 -10.16
CA LEU A 214 -26.33 -2.84 -10.66
C LEU A 214 -27.62 -3.35 -10.00
N ARG A 215 -27.76 -3.19 -8.68
CA ARG A 215 -28.98 -3.53 -7.94
C ARG A 215 -30.18 -2.71 -8.42
N GLN A 216 -30.00 -1.44 -8.74
CA GLN A 216 -31.05 -0.58 -9.29
C GLN A 216 -31.44 -1.02 -10.71
N LEU A 217 -30.48 -1.30 -11.59
CA LEU A 217 -30.72 -1.83 -12.94
C LEU A 217 -31.43 -3.18 -12.92
N LEU A 218 -31.08 -4.08 -12.00
CA LEU A 218 -31.74 -5.38 -11.83
C LEU A 218 -33.19 -5.23 -11.34
N LYS A 219 -33.46 -4.27 -10.44
CA LYS A 219 -34.82 -3.91 -10.01
C LYS A 219 -35.65 -3.26 -11.11
N GLU A 220 -35.01 -2.56 -12.05
CA GLU A 220 -35.69 -1.99 -13.21
C GLU A 220 -36.00 -3.08 -14.23
N ARG A 221 -35.06 -3.98 -14.55
CA ARG A 221 -35.29 -5.13 -15.45
C ARG A 221 -36.37 -6.09 -14.95
N SER A 222 -36.50 -6.33 -13.65
CA SER A 222 -37.57 -7.18 -13.11
C SER A 222 -38.97 -6.57 -13.30
N LYS A 223 -39.09 -5.25 -13.50
CA LYS A 223 -40.36 -4.59 -13.83
C LYS A 223 -40.77 -4.76 -15.31
N TRP A 224 -39.83 -5.09 -16.20
CA TRP A 224 -40.10 -5.32 -17.63
C TRP A 224 -40.42 -6.80 -17.97
N ASN A 225 -40.31 -7.72 -17.00
CA ASN A 225 -40.64 -9.14 -17.19
C ASN A 225 -42.13 -9.49 -16.96
N ILE A 226 -43.04 -8.51 -17.05
CA ILE A 226 -44.48 -8.73 -16.98
C ILE A 226 -45.15 -8.11 -18.22
N THR A 227 -44.89 -8.68 -19.40
CA THR A 227 -45.83 -8.72 -20.56
C THR A 227 -45.15 -9.41 -21.73
N SER A 228 -45.15 -10.73 -21.73
CA SER A 228 -44.97 -11.52 -22.97
C SER A 228 -45.50 -12.93 -22.75
N GLN A 229 -46.80 -13.03 -22.49
CA GLN A 229 -47.56 -14.26 -22.73
C GLN A 229 -49.04 -13.93 -22.87
N LYS A 230 -49.44 -13.59 -24.09
CA LYS A 230 -50.69 -14.01 -24.74
C LYS A 230 -50.46 -13.95 -26.25
N ILE A 231 -49.80 -14.98 -26.78
CA ILE A 231 -50.09 -15.45 -28.13
C ILE A 231 -50.91 -16.73 -27.91
N VAL A 232 -52.21 -16.62 -28.12
CA VAL A 232 -53.11 -17.76 -28.27
C VAL A 232 -53.75 -17.58 -29.64
N MET A 233 -53.39 -18.49 -30.54
CA MET A 233 -53.96 -18.83 -31.86
C MET A 233 -54.13 -17.70 -32.88
#